data_AF-A0A6G1WDQ5-F1
#
_entry.id   AF-A0A6G1WDQ5-F1
#
_cell.length_a   1.000
_cell.length_b   1.000
_cell.length_c   1.000
_cell.angle_alpha   90.00
_cell.angle_beta   90.00
_cell.angle_gamma   90.00
#
_symmetry.space_group_name_H-M   'P 1'
#
loop_
_entity.id
_entity.type
_entity.pdbx_description
1 polymer ?
#
loop_
_entity_poly.entity_id
_entity_poly.type
_entity_poly.pdbx_seq_one_letter_code
_entity_poly.pdbx_strand_id
1 'polypeptide(L)'
;MSRIATLHRQLGDAMKQHLVDGKAPRLPEAGRLFWPWFGELNAVRTWHQAGPNPISHADIEAWARLNRWPVKPRHISAIRALDDAWLEHFYSKRAKPPTDQKMLSPRSQHALSPKLFDAIFG
;
A
#
# COMPACT_ATOMS: atom_id res chain seq x y z
N MET A 1 -9.08 -10.37 -25.87
CA MET A 1 -9.06 -10.00 -24.43
C MET A 1 -10.46 -9.59 -23.99
N SER A 2 -10.94 -10.03 -22.82
CA SER A 2 -12.27 -9.64 -22.29
C SER A 2 -12.28 -8.15 -21.89
N ARG A 3 -13.40 -7.44 -22.13
CA ARG A 3 -13.58 -6.02 -21.76
C ARG A 3 -13.30 -5.74 -20.28
N ILE A 4 -13.57 -6.72 -19.39
CA ILE A 4 -13.32 -6.61 -17.95
C ILE A 4 -11.81 -6.59 -17.65
N ALA A 5 -11.03 -7.47 -18.28
CA ALA A 5 -9.59 -7.52 -18.09
C ALA A 5 -8.92 -6.22 -18.58
N THR A 6 -9.44 -5.62 -19.65
CA THR A 6 -8.99 -4.31 -20.12
C THR A 6 -9.25 -3.21 -19.09
N LEU A 7 -10.42 -3.19 -18.46
CA LEU A 7 -10.74 -2.20 -17.42
C LEU A 7 -9.79 -2.29 -16.23
N HIS A 8 -9.54 -3.49 -15.71
CA HIS A 8 -8.64 -3.68 -14.57
C HIS A 8 -7.22 -3.19 -14.87
N ARG A 9 -6.72 -3.45 -16.08
CA ARG A 9 -5.43 -2.91 -16.52
C ARG A 9 -5.44 -1.38 -16.56
N GLN A 10 -6.46 -0.77 -17.16
CA GLN A 10 -6.60 0.68 -17.23
C GLN A 10 -6.64 1.35 -15.85
N LEU A 11 -7.28 0.70 -14.86
CA LEU A 11 -7.29 1.18 -13.47
C LEU A 11 -5.89 1.16 -12.86
N GLY A 12 -5.16 0.05 -13.01
CA GLY A 12 -3.79 -0.06 -12.53
C GLY A 12 -2.86 0.96 -13.19
N ASP A 13 -2.96 1.13 -14.51
CA ASP A 13 -2.16 2.11 -15.25
C ASP A 13 -2.46 3.55 -14.80
N ALA A 14 -3.74 3.88 -14.60
CA ALA A 14 -4.16 5.19 -14.10
C ALA A 14 -3.65 5.46 -12.67
N MET A 15 -3.62 4.44 -11.81
CA MET A 15 -3.01 4.54 -10.47
C MET A 15 -1.51 4.79 -10.56
N LYS A 16 -0.78 4.04 -11.40
CA LYS A 16 0.66 4.23 -11.59
C LYS A 16 0.98 5.64 -12.09
N GLN A 17 0.22 6.16 -13.06
CA GLN A 17 0.36 7.53 -13.55
C GLN A 17 0.07 8.56 -12.45
N HIS A 18 -1.00 8.39 -11.69
CA HIS A 18 -1.32 9.26 -10.55
C HIS A 18 -0.17 9.35 -9.54
N LEU A 19 0.46 8.22 -9.20
CA LEU A 19 1.55 8.15 -8.23
C LEU A 19 2.86 8.77 -8.73
N VAL A 20 3.05 8.88 -10.05
CA VAL A 20 4.18 9.58 -10.67
C VAL A 20 3.89 11.09 -10.78
N ASP A 21 2.72 11.45 -11.29
CA ASP A 21 2.39 12.84 -11.63
C ASP A 21 1.89 13.66 -10.43
N GLY A 22 1.42 13.01 -9.37
CA GLY A 22 0.77 13.66 -8.22
C GLY A 22 -0.59 14.29 -8.53
N LYS A 23 -1.12 14.10 -9.75
CA LYS A 23 -2.39 14.65 -10.23
C LYS A 23 -3.50 13.62 -10.12
N ALA A 24 -4.75 14.06 -10.02
CA ALA A 24 -5.90 13.16 -9.99
C ALA A 24 -5.85 12.11 -11.12
N PRO A 25 -6.17 10.82 -10.85
CA PRO A 25 -6.04 9.75 -11.83
C PRO A 25 -7.02 9.93 -12.99
N ARG A 26 -6.55 9.69 -14.21
CA ARG A 26 -7.37 9.71 -15.43
C ARG A 26 -8.03 8.35 -15.63
N LEU A 27 -9.14 8.13 -14.93
CA LEU A 27 -9.85 6.85 -14.95
C LEU A 27 -10.82 6.76 -16.13
N PRO A 28 -11.01 5.56 -16.72
CA PRO A 28 -12.10 5.33 -17.66
C PRO A 28 -13.46 5.52 -16.96
N GLU A 29 -14.51 5.83 -17.72
CA GLU A 29 -15.86 6.08 -17.17
C GLU A 29 -16.34 4.96 -16.24
N ALA A 30 -16.24 3.72 -16.73
CA ALA A 30 -16.61 2.53 -15.96
C ALA A 30 -15.74 2.29 -14.71
N GLY A 31 -14.64 3.03 -14.56
CA GLY A 31 -13.68 2.94 -13.48
C GLY A 31 -13.81 4.01 -12.41
N ARG A 32 -14.53 5.12 -12.65
CA ARG A 32 -14.55 6.30 -11.76
C ARG A 32 -14.99 5.98 -10.33
N LEU A 33 -15.98 5.10 -10.19
CA LEU A 33 -16.55 4.74 -8.89
C LEU A 33 -15.54 4.01 -7.97
N PHE A 34 -14.55 3.30 -8.54
CA PHE A 34 -13.58 2.55 -7.75
C PHE A 34 -12.55 3.45 -7.06
N TRP A 35 -12.39 4.70 -7.51
CA TRP A 35 -11.46 5.65 -6.90
C TRP A 35 -11.83 6.03 -5.46
N PRO A 36 -13.03 6.58 -5.19
CA PRO A 36 -13.42 6.88 -3.81
C PRO A 36 -13.48 5.61 -2.96
N TRP A 37 -13.94 4.47 -3.51
CA TRP A 37 -13.98 3.20 -2.78
C TRP A 37 -12.58 2.74 -2.34
N PHE A 38 -11.61 2.79 -3.26
CA PHE A 38 -10.22 2.49 -2.94
C PHE A 38 -9.69 3.46 -1.89
N GLY A 39 -9.95 4.77 -2.02
CA GLY A 39 -9.50 5.78 -1.06
C GLY A 39 -9.99 5.52 0.36
N GLU A 40 -11.28 5.22 0.53
CA GLU A 40 -11.88 4.88 1.82
C GLU A 40 -11.27 3.63 2.44
N LEU A 41 -11.14 2.55 1.66
CA LEU A 41 -10.55 1.29 2.11
C LEU A 41 -9.06 1.45 2.45
N ASN A 42 -8.31 2.18 1.62
CA ASN A 42 -6.89 2.45 1.81
C ASN A 42 -6.63 3.29 3.06
N ALA A 43 -7.53 4.22 3.41
CA ALA A 43 -7.41 5.06 4.60
C ALA A 43 -7.49 4.26 5.90
N VAL A 44 -8.22 3.13 5.92
CA VAL A 44 -8.38 2.26 7.09
C VAL A 44 -7.54 0.98 7.00
N ARG A 45 -6.65 0.88 6.01
CA ARG A 45 -5.87 -0.35 5.78
C ARG A 45 -4.98 -0.67 6.97
N THR A 46 -4.78 -1.97 7.19
CA THR A 46 -3.88 -2.43 8.24
C THR A 46 -2.41 -2.32 7.82
N TRP A 47 -1.53 -2.21 8.82
CA TRP A 47 -0.08 -2.08 8.63
C TRP A 47 0.67 -3.08 9.50
N HIS A 48 1.82 -3.52 9.01
CA HIS A 48 2.80 -4.28 9.76
C HIS A 48 4.17 -3.59 9.71
N GLN A 49 5.15 -4.13 10.44
CA GLN A 49 6.47 -3.50 10.59
C GLN A 49 7.17 -3.17 9.25
N ALA A 50 6.98 -3.98 8.22
CA ALA A 50 7.62 -3.78 6.92
C ALA A 50 6.77 -2.96 5.93
N GLY A 51 5.51 -2.65 6.23
CA GLY A 51 4.68 -1.84 5.34
C GLY A 51 3.17 -2.05 5.46
N PRO A 52 2.42 -1.52 4.50
CA PRO A 52 0.97 -1.65 4.41
C PRO A 52 0.59 -3.07 3.98
N ASN A 53 -0.44 -3.64 4.60
CA ASN A 53 -1.01 -4.90 4.13
C ASN A 53 -1.91 -4.65 2.92
N PRO A 54 -2.05 -5.60 1.99
CA PRO A 54 -3.08 -5.57 0.95
C PRO A 54 -4.48 -5.41 1.54
N ILE A 55 -5.36 -4.72 0.82
CA ILE A 55 -6.77 -4.60 1.22
C ILE A 55 -7.39 -6.01 1.18
N SER A 56 -7.85 -6.49 2.33
CA SER A 56 -8.36 -7.84 2.44
C SER A 56 -9.78 -7.98 1.87
N HIS A 57 -10.17 -9.20 1.50
CA HIS A 57 -11.55 -9.46 1.10
C HIS A 57 -12.55 -9.21 2.24
N ALA A 58 -12.14 -9.47 3.48
CA ALA A 58 -12.95 -9.20 4.66
C ALA A 58 -13.20 -7.69 4.83
N ASP A 59 -12.19 -6.84 4.58
CA ASP A 59 -12.35 -5.38 4.63
C ASP A 59 -13.32 -4.90 3.55
N ILE A 60 -13.19 -5.42 2.33
CA ILE A 60 -14.07 -5.09 1.21
C ILE A 60 -15.51 -5.53 1.51
N GLU A 61 -15.70 -6.73 2.05
CA GLU A 61 -17.03 -7.25 2.42
C GLU A 61 -17.66 -6.41 3.54
N ALA A 62 -16.91 -6.12 4.61
CA ALA A 62 -17.39 -5.32 5.71
C ALA A 62 -17.77 -3.90 5.27
N TRP A 63 -16.90 -3.25 4.49
CA TRP A 63 -17.14 -1.93 3.91
C TRP A 63 -18.35 -1.93 2.98
N ALA A 64 -18.49 -2.94 2.10
CA ALA A 64 -19.61 -3.06 1.18
C ALA A 64 -20.93 -3.22 1.94
N ARG A 65 -20.94 -4.03 3.01
CA ARG A 65 -22.11 -4.26 3.86
C ARG A 65 -22.53 -2.99 4.60
N LEU A 66 -21.58 -2.25 5.19
CA LEU A 66 -21.85 -1.00 5.90
C LEU A 66 -22.41 0.08 4.97
N ASN A 67 -21.85 0.20 3.77
CA ASN A 67 -22.26 1.18 2.77
C ASN A 67 -23.42 0.71 1.87
N ARG A 68 -23.92 -0.52 2.08
CA ARG A 68 -25.00 -1.16 1.30
C ARG A 68 -24.72 -1.26 -0.20
N TRP A 69 -23.45 -1.42 -0.59
CA TRP A 69 -23.08 -1.62 -1.99
C TRP A 69 -23.22 -3.10 -2.41
N PRO A 70 -23.86 -3.40 -3.56
CA PRO A 70 -23.91 -4.75 -4.11
C PRO A 70 -22.60 -5.12 -4.81
N VAL A 71 -21.53 -5.24 -4.03
CA VAL A 71 -20.19 -5.57 -4.53
C VAL A 71 -20.18 -7.00 -5.10
N LYS A 72 -19.66 -7.15 -6.32
CA LYS A 72 -19.55 -8.43 -7.06
C LYS A 72 -18.07 -8.78 -7.25
N PRO A 73 -17.71 -10.03 -7.57
CA PRO A 73 -16.31 -10.42 -7.76
C PRO A 73 -15.54 -9.51 -8.73
N ARG A 74 -16.16 -9.06 -9.82
CA ARG A 74 -15.57 -8.10 -10.77
C ARG A 74 -15.22 -6.74 -10.18
N HIS A 75 -15.96 -6.28 -9.17
CA HIS A 75 -15.70 -5.04 -8.45
C HIS A 75 -14.53 -5.23 -7.48
N ILE A 76 -14.47 -6.39 -6.81
CA ILE A 76 -13.32 -6.78 -5.96
C ILE A 76 -12.04 -6.77 -6.79
N SER A 77 -12.05 -7.39 -7.98
CA SER A 77 -10.89 -7.37 -8.88
C SER A 77 -10.50 -5.96 -9.33
N ALA A 78 -11.46 -5.05 -9.50
CA ALA A 78 -11.18 -3.66 -9.86
C ALA A 78 -10.51 -2.88 -8.72
N ILE A 79 -11.01 -3.03 -7.49
CA ILE A 79 -10.40 -2.46 -6.29
C ILE A 79 -8.98 -3.01 -6.10
N ARG A 80 -8.80 -4.32 -6.25
CA ARG A 80 -7.49 -4.96 -6.15
C ARG A 80 -6.51 -4.50 -7.22
N ALA A 81 -6.96 -4.23 -8.45
CA ALA A 81 -6.07 -3.69 -9.48
C ALA A 81 -5.51 -2.30 -9.12
N LEU A 82 -6.29 -1.45 -8.42
CA LEU A 82 -5.80 -0.19 -7.87
C LEU A 82 -4.83 -0.44 -6.71
N ASP A 83 -5.18 -1.36 -5.80
CA ASP A 83 -4.36 -1.69 -4.63
C ASP A 83 -3.00 -2.29 -4.99
N ASP A 84 -2.98 -3.25 -5.92
CA ASP A 84 -1.74 -3.89 -6.39
C ASP A 84 -0.78 -2.85 -6.98
N ALA A 85 -1.28 -1.91 -7.79
CA ALA A 85 -0.49 -0.82 -8.36
C ALA A 85 0.04 0.15 -7.29
N TRP A 86 -0.77 0.44 -6.27
CA TRP A 86 -0.36 1.29 -5.15
C TRP A 86 0.71 0.63 -4.28
N LEU A 87 0.55 -0.66 -3.95
CA LEU A 87 1.52 -1.44 -3.19
C LEU A 87 2.84 -1.60 -3.95
N GLU A 88 2.78 -1.91 -5.24
CA GLU A 88 3.97 -2.00 -6.10
C GLU A 88 4.78 -0.69 -6.06
N HIS A 89 4.10 0.46 -6.14
CA HIS A 89 4.75 1.76 -6.01
C HIS A 89 5.31 2.01 -4.60
N PHE A 90 4.56 1.68 -3.55
CA PHE A 90 5.01 1.83 -2.16
C PHE A 90 6.29 1.03 -1.90
N TYR A 91 6.31 -0.26 -2.27
CA TYR A 91 7.45 -1.13 -2.04
C TYR A 91 8.62 -0.86 -2.98
N SER A 92 8.40 -0.46 -4.24
CA SER A 92 9.50 -0.12 -5.16
C SER A 92 10.31 1.09 -4.71
N LYS A 93 9.70 2.05 -4.01
CA LYS A 93 10.43 3.16 -3.37
C LYS A 93 11.30 2.71 -2.19
N ARG A 94 10.95 1.62 -1.53
CA ARG A 94 11.63 1.09 -0.33
C ARG A 94 12.69 0.03 -0.66
N ALA A 95 12.51 -0.71 -1.75
CA ALA A 95 13.39 -1.77 -2.25
C ALA A 95 14.71 -1.29 -2.86
N LYS A 96 15.04 0.01 -2.78
CA LYS A 96 16.39 0.51 -3.07
C LYS A 96 17.18 0.69 -1.76
N PRO A 97 17.86 -0.35 -1.24
CA PRO A 97 19.08 -0.09 -0.49
C PRO A 97 20.11 0.47 -1.48
N PRO A 98 20.92 1.48 -1.11
CA PRO A 98 22.06 1.84 -1.93
C PRO A 98 22.97 0.62 -2.09
N THR A 99 23.31 0.33 -3.33
CA THR A 99 24.42 -0.53 -3.73
C THR A 99 25.63 -0.21 -2.83
N ASP A 100 26.15 -1.25 -2.17
CA ASP A 100 27.45 -1.31 -1.49
C ASP A 100 27.66 -0.69 -0.11
N GLN A 101 26.63 -0.60 0.74
CA GLN A 101 26.90 -0.45 2.19
C GLN A 101 26.05 -1.41 3.01
N LYS A 102 26.69 -2.50 3.50
CA LYS A 102 26.22 -3.21 4.68
C LYS A 102 25.99 -2.15 5.76
N MET A 103 24.74 -1.84 6.07
CA MET A 103 24.39 -0.98 7.20
C MET A 103 24.92 -1.66 8.46
N LEU A 104 26.11 -1.26 8.90
CA LEU A 104 26.58 -1.54 10.24
C LEU A 104 25.59 -0.84 11.18
N SER A 105 25.06 -1.58 12.16
CA SER A 105 24.29 -0.99 13.25
C SER A 105 25.03 0.24 13.80
N PRO A 106 24.33 1.32 14.20
CA PRO A 106 24.98 2.46 14.82
C PRO A 106 25.87 1.97 15.96
N ARG A 107 27.19 2.06 15.79
CA ARG A 107 28.12 1.73 16.88
C ARG A 107 27.90 2.79 17.94
N SER A 108 27.46 2.39 19.12
CA SER A 108 27.34 3.29 20.26
C SER A 108 28.68 3.98 20.48
N GLN A 109 28.71 5.32 20.46
CA GLN A 109 29.92 6.10 20.73
C GLN A 109 30.36 6.00 22.20
N HIS A 110 29.47 5.54 23.07
CA HIS A 110 29.75 5.29 24.47
C HIS A 110 30.38 3.90 24.59
N ALA A 111 31.66 3.87 24.99
CA ALA A 111 32.25 2.64 25.50
C ALA A 111 31.47 2.23 26.76
N LEU A 112 31.03 0.97 26.82
CA LEU A 112 30.46 0.40 28.04
C LEU A 112 31.53 0.45 29.13
N SER A 113 31.40 1.41 30.05
CA SER A 113 32.25 1.48 31.23
C SER A 113 31.59 0.71 32.38
N PRO A 114 32.37 0.09 33.29
CA PRO A 114 31.82 -0.56 34.48
C PRO A 114 30.90 0.37 35.28
N LYS A 115 31.28 1.64 35.41
CA LYS A 115 30.47 2.67 36.09
C LYS A 115 29.11 2.92 35.42
N LEU A 116 29.04 2.86 34.09
CA LEU A 116 27.79 3.02 33.35
C LEU A 116 26.90 1.77 33.48
N PHE A 117 27.52 0.58 33.55
CA PHE A 117 26.80 -0.67 33.78
C PHE A 117 26.17 -0.68 35.18
N ASP A 118 26.96 -0.35 36.21
CA ASP A 118 26.47 -0.29 37.59
C ASP A 118 25.38 0.77 37.77
N ALA A 119 25.43 1.89 37.03
CA ALA A 119 24.39 2.93 37.08
C ALA A 119 23.07 2.52 36.42
N ILE A 120 23.07 1.53 35.52
CA ILE A 120 21.87 1.07 34.82
C ILE A 120 21.25 -0.15 35.53
N PHE A 121 22.07 -0.99 36.17
CA PHE A 121 21.66 -2.29 36.70
C PHE A 121 21.85 -2.46 38.22
N GLY A 122 22.46 -1.50 38.90
CA GLY A 122 22.65 -1.47 40.35
C GLY A 122 21.54 -0.78 41.12
#